data_AF-A0A085ZNJ2-F1
#
_entry.id   AF-A0A085ZNJ2-F1
#
_cell.length_a   1.000
_cell.length_b   1.000
_cell.length_c   1.000
_cell.angle_alpha   90.00
_cell.angle_beta   90.00
_cell.angle_gamma   90.00
#
_symmetry.space_group_name_H-M   'P 1'
#
loop_
_entity.id
_entity.type
_entity.pdbx_description
1 polymer ?
#
loop_
_entity_poly.entity_id
_entity_poly.type
_entity_poly.pdbx_seq_one_letter_code
_entity_poly.pdbx_strand_id
1 'polypeptide(L)'
;MLEKLKEINSKRSVEKISMVLIIVAILHLLNVFAVYYSTKLNLSNPLIPKCLAFEIFNPYAEKGFILAFGLLIATFSKFLKQNLIVITICLLILVLYYLTGFEPNFEEYPK
;
A
#
# COMPACT_ATOMS: atom_id res chain seq x y z
N MET A 1 -29.09 -14.88 -5.12
CA MET A 1 -27.75 -14.33 -5.43
C MET A 1 -26.96 -13.98 -4.16
N LEU A 2 -27.58 -13.24 -3.23
CA LEU A 2 -26.96 -12.87 -1.94
C LEU A 2 -26.54 -14.08 -1.08
N GLU A 3 -27.33 -15.15 -1.05
CA GLU A 3 -27.01 -16.37 -0.29
C GLU A 3 -25.79 -17.10 -0.84
N LYS A 4 -25.68 -17.21 -2.17
CA LYS A 4 -24.48 -17.77 -2.82
C LYS A 4 -23.23 -16.95 -2.49
N LEU A 5 -23.33 -15.62 -2.43
CA LEU A 5 -22.22 -14.74 -2.03
C LEU A 5 -21.81 -14.95 -0.57
N LYS A 6 -22.78 -15.13 0.34
CA LYS A 6 -22.50 -15.45 1.75
C LYS A 6 -21.78 -16.79 1.88
N GLU A 7 -22.24 -17.80 1.13
CA GLU A 7 -21.63 -19.14 1.12
C GLU A 7 -20.19 -19.10 0.58
N ILE A 8 -19.92 -18.33 -0.48
CA ILE A 8 -18.56 -18.20 -1.00
C ILE A 8 -17.66 -17.45 0.00
N ASN A 9 -18.15 -16.38 0.62
CA ASN A 9 -17.40 -15.62 1.62
C ASN A 9 -17.03 -16.47 2.85
N SER A 10 -17.84 -17.48 3.21
CA SER A 10 -17.56 -18.37 4.35
C SER A 10 -16.67 -19.57 4.00
N LYS A 11 -16.30 -19.77 2.73
CA LYS A 11 -15.38 -20.85 2.36
C LYS A 11 -14.02 -20.64 3.02
N ARG A 12 -13.52 -21.69 3.67
CA ARG A 12 -12.22 -21.70 4.36
C ARG A 12 -11.06 -21.31 3.44
N SER A 13 -11.12 -21.67 2.15
CA SER A 13 -10.11 -21.27 1.17
C SER A 13 -10.11 -19.75 0.94
N VAL A 14 -11.28 -19.15 0.75
CA VAL A 14 -11.46 -17.70 0.54
C VAL A 14 -11.01 -16.93 1.77
N GLU A 15 -11.34 -17.42 2.97
CA GLU A 15 -10.87 -16.84 4.21
C GLU A 15 -9.34 -16.85 4.31
N LYS A 16 -8.69 -17.99 4.04
CA LYS A 16 -7.22 -18.11 4.05
C LYS A 16 -6.56 -17.18 3.03
N ILE A 17 -7.08 -17.15 1.79
CA ILE A 17 -6.55 -16.29 0.73
C ILE A 17 -6.64 -14.82 1.14
N SER A 18 -7.76 -14.39 1.71
CA SER A 18 -7.93 -13.00 2.19
C SER A 18 -6.92 -12.65 3.29
N MET A 19 -6.61 -13.57 4.21
CA MET A 19 -5.60 -13.34 5.25
C MET A 19 -4.19 -13.26 4.66
N VAL A 20 -3.83 -14.17 3.75
CA VAL A 20 -2.53 -14.16 3.08
C VAL A 20 -2.33 -12.85 2.33
N LEU A 21 -3.33 -12.38 1.59
CA LEU A 21 -3.25 -11.11 0.87
C LEU A 21 -3.10 -9.89 1.78
N ILE A 22 -3.79 -9.87 2.93
CA ILE A 22 -3.58 -8.83 3.94
C ILE A 22 -2.13 -8.84 4.44
N ILE A 23 -1.60 -10.02 4.79
CA ILE A 23 -0.20 -10.15 5.26
C ILE A 23 0.77 -9.65 4.19
N VAL A 24 0.58 -10.04 2.92
CA VAL A 24 1.41 -9.58 1.80
C VAL A 24 1.36 -8.06 1.68
N ALA A 25 0.17 -7.45 1.75
CA ALA A 25 0.04 -6.00 1.69
C ALA A 25 0.69 -5.29 2.89
N ILE A 26 0.63 -5.87 4.09
CA ILE A 26 1.35 -5.35 5.27
C ILE A 26 2.86 -5.40 5.06
N LEU A 27 3.40 -6.51 4.52
CA LEU A 27 4.83 -6.61 4.21
C LEU A 27 5.29 -5.54 3.22
N HIS A 28 4.45 -5.24 2.21
CA HIS A 28 4.74 -4.16 1.26
C HIS A 28 4.73 -2.79 1.93
N LEU A 29 3.77 -2.54 2.83
CA LEU A 29 3.72 -1.28 3.58
C LEU A 29 4.97 -1.12 4.45
N LEU A 30 5.38 -2.18 5.16
CA LEU A 30 6.61 -2.18 5.96
C LEU A 30 7.85 -1.94 5.08
N ASN A 31 7.90 -2.51 3.88
CA ASN A 31 8.97 -2.25 2.93
C ASN A 31 9.04 -0.76 2.53
N VAL A 32 7.91 -0.12 2.23
CA VAL A 32 7.86 1.33 1.93
C VAL A 32 8.42 2.14 3.11
N PHE A 33 8.02 1.82 4.34
CA PHE A 33 8.54 2.49 5.54
C PHE A 33 10.03 2.23 5.77
N ALA A 34 10.50 1.01 5.52
CA ALA A 34 11.91 0.67 5.65
C ALA A 34 12.79 1.45 4.67
N VAL A 35 12.35 1.56 3.39
CA VAL A 35 13.06 2.35 2.39
C VAL A 35 12.98 3.84 2.74
N TYR A 36 11.82 4.37 3.12
CA TYR A 36 11.70 5.74 3.58
C TYR A 36 12.68 6.09 4.71
N TYR A 37 12.77 5.24 5.73
CA TYR A 37 13.66 5.47 6.87
C TYR A 37 15.13 5.38 6.48
N SER A 38 15.52 4.41 5.64
CA SER A 38 16.91 4.30 5.16
C SER A 38 17.31 5.49 4.30
N THR A 39 16.42 5.98 3.44
CA THR A 39 16.64 7.19 2.62
C THR A 39 16.72 8.45 3.49
N LYS A 40 15.88 8.56 4.54
CA LYS A 40 15.94 9.68 5.50
C LYS A 40 17.28 9.79 6.23
N LEU A 41 17.84 8.66 6.67
CA LEU A 41 19.15 8.65 7.33
C LEU A 41 20.26 9.19 6.40
N ASN A 42 20.15 8.94 5.10
CA ASN A 42 21.12 9.39 4.10
C ASN A 42 20.93 10.86 3.66
N LEU A 43 19.73 11.42 3.81
CA LEU A 43 19.39 12.79 3.41
C LEU A 43 19.41 13.81 4.57
N SER A 44 19.94 13.43 5.73
CA SER A 44 20.01 14.30 6.91
C SER A 44 21.12 15.37 6.84
N ASN A 45 21.81 15.48 5.70
CA ASN A 45 22.85 16.48 5.51
C ASN A 45 22.23 17.88 5.33
N PRO A 46 22.59 18.89 6.15
CA PRO A 46 22.05 20.24 6.08
C PRO A 46 22.34 20.97 4.75
N LEU A 47 23.27 20.46 3.94
CA LEU A 47 23.58 20.99 2.60
C LEU A 47 22.54 20.61 1.55
N ILE A 48 21.65 19.65 1.82
CA ILE A 48 20.64 19.21 0.87
C ILE A 48 19.43 20.15 0.96
N PRO A 49 19.03 20.79 -0.15
CA PRO A 49 17.84 21.63 -0.15
C PRO A 49 16.60 20.83 0.26
N LYS A 50 15.80 21.39 1.18
CA LYS A 50 14.57 20.72 1.66
C LYS A 50 13.62 20.35 0.51
N CYS A 51 13.60 21.16 -0.54
CA CYS A 51 12.80 20.95 -1.75
C CYS A 51 13.17 19.65 -2.49
N LEU A 52 14.47 19.33 -2.59
CA LEU A 52 14.95 18.05 -3.14
C LEU A 52 14.53 16.85 -2.28
N ALA A 53 14.55 17.01 -0.96
CA ALA A 53 14.07 15.97 -0.05
C ALA A 53 12.57 15.70 -0.24
N PHE A 54 11.75 16.73 -0.46
CA PHE A 54 10.32 16.56 -0.73
C PHE A 54 10.07 15.71 -1.98
N GLU A 55 10.73 15.99 -3.10
CA GLU A 55 10.56 15.18 -4.31
C GLU A 55 11.02 13.74 -4.14
N ILE A 56 12.12 13.53 -3.42
CA ILE A 56 12.61 12.18 -3.14
C ILE A 56 11.61 11.42 -2.28
N PHE A 57 10.96 12.06 -1.30
CA PHE A 57 10.03 11.39 -0.39
C PHE A 57 8.59 11.28 -0.91
N ASN A 58 8.19 12.12 -1.86
CA ASN A 58 6.84 12.14 -2.44
C ASN A 58 6.35 10.75 -2.90
N PRO A 59 7.09 9.98 -3.72
CA PRO A 59 6.62 8.67 -4.18
C PRO A 59 6.46 7.64 -3.04
N TYR A 60 7.25 7.76 -1.97
CA TYR A 60 7.11 6.90 -0.79
C TYR A 60 5.85 7.24 0.00
N ALA A 61 5.56 8.53 0.16
CA ALA A 61 4.37 9.00 0.84
C ALA A 61 3.10 8.59 0.10
N GLU A 62 3.07 8.74 -1.23
CA GLU A 62 1.94 8.33 -2.07
C GLU A 62 1.69 6.82 -1.96
N LYS A 63 2.72 5.99 -2.15
CA LYS A 63 2.60 4.53 -2.03
C LYS A 63 2.20 4.10 -0.62
N GLY A 64 2.80 4.71 0.40
CA GLY A 64 2.48 4.46 1.79
C GLY A 64 1.01 4.78 2.09
N PHE A 65 0.51 5.89 1.56
CA PHE A 65 -0.89 6.29 1.68
C PHE A 65 -1.84 5.30 0.99
N ILE A 66 -1.56 4.92 -0.26
CA ILE A 66 -2.38 3.94 -1.02
C ILE A 66 -2.47 2.61 -0.26
N LEU A 67 -1.33 2.09 0.20
CA LEU A 67 -1.29 0.83 0.95
C LEU A 67 -1.98 0.93 2.30
N ALA A 68 -1.73 2.00 3.07
CA ALA A 68 -2.33 2.18 4.39
C ALA A 68 -3.86 2.35 4.32
N PHE A 69 -4.34 3.20 3.40
CA PHE A 69 -5.76 3.42 3.21
C PHE A 69 -6.46 2.17 2.65
N GLY A 70 -5.83 1.50 1.68
CA GLY A 70 -6.30 0.23 1.16
C GLY A 70 -6.42 -0.86 2.24
N LEU A 71 -5.40 -1.00 3.08
CA LEU A 71 -5.39 -1.92 4.22
C LEU A 71 -6.44 -1.58 5.26
N LEU A 72 -6.72 -0.30 5.51
CA LEU A 72 -7.79 0.14 6.40
C LEU A 72 -9.15 -0.39 5.92
N ILE A 73 -9.49 -0.18 4.65
CA ILE A 73 -10.75 -0.65 4.06
C ILE A 73 -10.81 -2.18 4.02
N ALA A 74 -9.71 -2.84 3.66
CA ALA A 74 -9.62 -4.30 3.63
C ALA A 74 -9.82 -4.88 5.04
N THR A 75 -9.20 -4.29 6.06
CA THR A 75 -9.33 -4.74 7.45
C THR A 75 -10.75 -4.51 7.98
N PHE A 76 -11.35 -3.35 7.68
CA PHE A 76 -12.76 -3.07 8.01
C PHE A 76 -13.72 -4.08 7.36
N SER A 77 -13.53 -4.37 6.07
CA SER A 77 -14.31 -5.37 5.33
C SER A 77 -14.11 -6.78 5.90
N LYS A 78 -12.90 -7.08 6.41
CA LYS A 78 -12.58 -8.33 7.08
C LYS A 78 -13.36 -8.49 8.38
N PHE A 79 -13.53 -7.43 9.17
CA PHE A 79 -14.39 -7.45 10.37
C PHE A 79 -15.85 -7.79 10.04
N LEU A 80 -16.35 -7.31 8.89
CA LEU A 80 -17.68 -7.65 8.38
C LEU A 80 -17.77 -9.04 7.71
N LYS A 81 -16.69 -9.84 7.77
CA LYS A 81 -16.57 -11.17 7.14
C LYS A 81 -16.77 -11.16 5.62
N GLN A 82 -16.55 -10.01 4.96
CA GLN A 82 -16.68 -9.87 3.51
C GLN A 82 -15.37 -10.25 2.80
N ASN A 83 -14.96 -11.51 2.92
CA ASN A 83 -13.64 -11.98 2.47
C ASN A 83 -13.37 -11.78 0.97
N LEU A 84 -14.37 -11.88 0.10
CA LEU A 84 -14.23 -11.59 -1.33
C LEU A 84 -13.87 -10.13 -1.59
N ILE A 85 -14.51 -9.21 -0.87
CA ILE A 85 -14.25 -7.77 -1.00
C ILE A 85 -12.84 -7.47 -0.49
N VAL A 86 -12.40 -8.10 0.59
CA VAL A 86 -11.02 -8.03 1.08
C VAL A 86 -10.04 -8.44 -0.02
N ILE A 87 -10.28 -9.58 -0.68
CA ILE A 87 -9.42 -10.07 -1.77
C ILE A 87 -9.36 -9.04 -2.91
N THR A 88 -10.51 -8.52 -3.35
CA THR A 88 -10.56 -7.53 -4.42
C THR A 88 -9.82 -6.26 -4.07
N ILE A 89 -10.00 -5.72 -2.86
CA ILE A 89 -9.29 -4.52 -2.39
C ILE A 89 -7.79 -4.79 -2.32
N CYS A 90 -7.37 -5.91 -1.73
CA CYS A 90 -5.96 -6.25 -1.63
C CYS A 90 -5.30 -6.40 -3.00
N LEU A 91 -5.96 -7.02 -3.97
CA LEU A 91 -5.45 -7.10 -5.34
C LEU A 91 -5.34 -5.71 -5.99
N LEU A 92 -6.37 -4.88 -5.82
CA LEU A 92 -6.38 -3.52 -6.38
C LEU A 92 -5.24 -2.67 -5.83
N ILE A 93 -5.00 -2.69 -4.51
CA ILE A 93 -3.93 -1.88 -3.90
C ILE A 93 -2.54 -2.40 -4.30
N LEU A 94 -2.37 -3.71 -4.47
CA LEU A 94 -1.11 -4.29 -4.94
C LEU A 94 -0.85 -3.91 -6.39
N VAL A 95 -1.87 -3.97 -7.25
CA VAL A 95 -1.77 -3.50 -8.64
C VAL A 95 -1.37 -2.04 -8.68
N LEU A 96 -2.03 -1.16 -7.92
CA LEU A 96 -1.67 0.26 -7.84
C LEU A 96 -0.24 0.48 -7.31
N TYR A 97 0.18 -0.30 -6.32
CA TYR A 97 1.53 -0.24 -5.77
C TYR A 97 2.62 -0.57 -6.81
N TYR A 98 2.36 -1.53 -7.70
CA TYR A 98 3.31 -1.93 -8.75
C TYR A 98 3.23 -1.05 -10.00
N LEU A 99 2.09 -0.41 -10.27
CA LEU A 99 1.94 0.55 -11.37
C LEU A 99 2.55 1.91 -11.06
N THR A 100 2.61 2.29 -9.78
CA THR A 100 3.29 3.51 -9.34
C THR A 100 4.80 3.22 -9.18
N GLY A 101 5.66 4.07 -9.73
CA GLY A 101 7.12 3.96 -9.57
C GLY A 101 7.59 4.53 -8.22
N PHE A 102 8.83 4.22 -7.81
CA PHE A 102 9.52 4.96 -6.73
C PHE A 102 10.31 6.16 -7.29
N GLU A 103 10.08 6.52 -8.54
CA GLU A 103 10.87 7.52 -9.24
C GLU A 103 10.43 8.92 -8.81
N PRO A 104 11.35 9.75 -8.28
CA PRO A 104 11.06 11.14 -8.02
C PRO A 104 10.85 11.88 -9.34
N ASN A 105 9.87 12.79 -9.38
CA ASN A 105 9.66 13.66 -10.53
C ASN A 105 10.35 15.01 -10.28
N PHE A 106 11.28 15.38 -11.14
CA PHE A 106 11.99 16.68 -11.06
C PHE A 106 11.57 17.66 -12.17
N GLU A 107 10.56 17.32 -12.99
CA GLU A 107 10.12 18.14 -14.12
C GLU A 107 9.60 19.53 -13.70
N GLU A 108 9.14 19.67 -12.46
CA GLU A 108 8.66 20.96 -11.91
C GLU A 108 9.81 21.89 -11.44
N TYR A 109 11.08 21.48 -11.52
CA TYR A 109 12.20 22.34 -11.15
C TYR A 109 12.78 23.09 -12.35
N PRO A 110 12.76 24.44 -12.35
CA PRO A 110 13.54 25.21 -13.30
C PRO A 110 15.03 24.93 -13.08
N LYS A 111 15.75 24.67 -14.19
CA LYS A 111 17.21 24.52 -14.23
C LYS A 111 17.94 25.71 -13.62
#